data_AF-A0A6C0JEP9-F1
#
_entry.id   AF-A0A6C0JEP9-F1
#
_cell.length_a   1.000
_cell.length_b   1.000
_cell.length_c   1.000
_cell.angle_alpha   90.00
_cell.angle_beta   90.00
_cell.angle_gamma   90.00
#
_symmetry.space_group_name_H-M   'P 1'
#
loop_
_entity.id
_entity.type
_entity.pdbx_description
1 polymer ?
#
loop_
_entity_poly.entity_id
_entity_poly.type
_entity_poly.pdbx_seq_one_letter_code
_entity_poly.pdbx_strand_id
1 'polypeptide(L)'
;METSISLGFNCLSAVKGVEMGSRKRKAEGYNTCPFDIGLTNYEGIMLCLKEDFKYFCDLTYLKVVPFPFSGGVFNKGDLAIYNTRYNFIFNHESPYGNLYSEEGWSGGINHFTENNFERFIERYNKRIDNFRNYMKESSKITFIISKMDFEVTELKNQITNCYPHLNFEIYSYLTEETGEVFYSYDKLMKYYNNNDNIVSM
;
A
#
# COMPACT_ATOMS: atom_id res chain seq x y z
N MET A 1 -11.94 19.98 -7.25
CA MET A 1 -11.79 19.64 -5.83
C MET A 1 -10.34 19.26 -5.59
N GLU A 2 -9.72 19.75 -4.52
CA GLU A 2 -8.38 19.31 -4.11
C GLU A 2 -8.50 18.06 -3.24
N THR A 3 -7.56 17.12 -3.37
CA THR A 3 -7.59 15.86 -2.61
C THR A 3 -6.18 15.35 -2.35
N SER A 4 -5.94 14.82 -1.15
CA SER A 4 -4.71 14.10 -0.82
C SER A 4 -4.86 12.59 -0.92
N ILE A 5 -3.84 11.93 -1.47
CA ILE A 5 -3.80 10.48 -1.69
C ILE A 5 -2.49 9.92 -1.11
N SER A 6 -2.60 8.86 -0.32
CA SER A 6 -1.42 8.10 0.14
C SER A 6 -0.78 7.37 -1.03
N LEU A 7 0.54 7.43 -1.15
CA LEU A 7 1.34 6.51 -1.96
C LEU A 7 1.96 5.38 -1.11
N GLY A 8 1.64 5.31 0.17
CA GLY A 8 2.00 4.19 1.04
C GLY A 8 3.32 4.40 1.77
N PHE A 9 4.21 3.43 1.63
CA PHE A 9 5.21 2.95 2.60
C PHE A 9 4.57 2.19 3.77
N ASN A 10 3.61 2.82 4.43
CA ASN A 10 2.73 2.20 5.42
C ASN A 10 1.44 3.04 5.54
N CYS A 11 0.60 2.71 6.53
CA CYS A 11 -0.64 3.42 6.78
C CYS A 11 -0.47 4.88 7.26
N LEU A 12 0.73 5.30 7.68
CA LEU A 12 0.96 6.64 8.22
C LEU A 12 0.81 7.73 7.17
N SER A 13 1.09 7.45 5.90
CA SER A 13 0.88 8.43 4.82
C SER A 13 -0.60 8.83 4.71
N ALA A 14 -1.52 7.87 4.93
CA ALA A 14 -2.95 8.18 4.98
C ALA A 14 -3.32 8.97 6.24
N VAL A 15 -2.76 8.60 7.40
CA VAL A 15 -2.96 9.32 8.68
C VAL A 15 -2.47 10.77 8.57
N LYS A 16 -1.28 10.98 8.02
CA LYS A 16 -0.67 12.30 7.85
C LYS A 16 -1.53 13.24 7.02
N GLY A 17 -2.15 12.72 5.95
CA GLY A 17 -3.08 13.50 5.16
C GLY A 17 -4.30 13.98 5.95
N VAL A 18 -4.81 13.16 6.88
CA VAL A 18 -5.91 13.54 7.78
C VAL A 18 -5.45 14.59 8.78
N GLU A 19 -4.27 14.42 9.39
CA GLU A 19 -3.70 15.38 10.34
C GLU A 19 -3.47 16.76 9.72
N MET A 20 -3.04 16.79 8.45
CA MET A 20 -2.87 18.03 7.69
C MET A 20 -4.20 18.66 7.24
N GLY A 21 -5.35 18.02 7.51
CA GLY A 21 -6.66 18.45 7.02
C GLY A 21 -6.83 18.37 5.50
N SER A 22 -5.93 17.66 4.81
CA SER A 22 -5.87 17.62 3.34
C SER A 22 -6.62 16.43 2.73
N ARG A 23 -7.03 15.46 3.55
CA ARG A 23 -8.02 14.43 3.21
C ARG A 23 -8.95 14.15 4.38
N LYS A 24 -10.17 13.74 4.05
CA LYS A 24 -11.18 13.28 5.00
C LYS A 24 -10.91 11.84 5.46
N ARG A 25 -11.52 11.44 6.57
CA ARG A 25 -11.62 10.03 6.99
C ARG A 25 -12.66 9.27 6.15
N LYS A 26 -12.61 7.94 6.16
CA LYS A 26 -13.63 7.10 5.51
C LYS A 26 -15.05 7.41 6.01
N ALA A 27 -15.21 7.59 7.33
CA ALA A 27 -16.49 7.95 7.95
C ALA A 27 -17.03 9.32 7.49
N GLU A 28 -16.17 10.17 6.93
CA GLU A 28 -16.50 11.51 6.44
C GLU A 28 -16.64 11.55 4.90
N GLY A 29 -16.66 10.36 4.26
CA GLY A 29 -16.87 10.20 2.82
C GLY A 29 -15.61 10.07 1.97
N TYR A 30 -14.44 9.82 2.56
CA TYR A 30 -13.24 9.50 1.77
C TYR A 30 -13.31 8.09 1.21
N ASN A 31 -13.09 7.96 -0.10
CA ASN A 31 -13.00 6.68 -0.78
C ASN A 31 -11.57 6.15 -0.67
N THR A 32 -11.35 5.08 0.10
CA THR A 32 -9.99 4.55 0.33
C THR A 32 -9.29 4.17 -0.97
N CYS A 33 -7.98 4.42 -1.03
CA CYS A 33 -7.10 4.13 -2.17
C CYS A 33 -6.20 2.90 -1.90
N PRO A 34 -5.50 2.35 -2.93
CA PRO A 34 -4.77 1.08 -2.82
C PRO A 34 -3.61 1.13 -1.82
N PHE A 35 -2.94 2.28 -1.70
CA PHE A 35 -1.76 2.43 -0.84
C PHE A 35 -2.08 3.02 0.54
N ASP A 36 -3.36 3.05 0.93
CA ASP A 36 -3.75 3.70 2.19
C ASP A 36 -3.32 2.92 3.43
N ILE A 37 -3.29 1.59 3.37
CA ILE A 37 -3.04 0.77 4.57
C ILE A 37 -2.02 -0.35 4.40
N GLY A 38 -1.64 -0.74 3.19
CA GLY A 38 -0.61 -1.76 3.00
C GLY A 38 0.80 -1.23 3.26
N LEU A 39 1.73 -2.16 3.56
CA LEU A 39 3.16 -1.88 3.50
C LEU A 39 3.62 -1.96 2.05
N THR A 40 4.18 -0.86 1.54
CA THR A 40 4.65 -0.77 0.15
C THR A 40 6.11 -0.33 0.12
N ASN A 41 6.77 -0.57 -1.01
CA ASN A 41 8.12 -0.09 -1.27
C ASN A 41 8.11 0.85 -2.48
N TYR A 42 9.15 1.68 -2.59
CA TYR A 42 9.22 2.75 -3.58
C TYR A 42 9.22 2.21 -5.02
N GLU A 43 10.05 1.20 -5.29
CA GLU A 43 10.17 0.56 -6.61
C GLU A 43 8.86 -0.09 -7.05
N GLY A 44 8.16 -0.74 -6.11
CA GLY A 44 6.87 -1.37 -6.30
C GLY A 44 5.78 -0.36 -6.65
N ILE A 45 5.75 0.80 -5.97
CA ILE A 45 4.79 1.89 -6.30
C ILE A 45 5.05 2.38 -7.73
N MET A 46 6.31 2.63 -8.07
CA MET A 46 6.72 3.08 -9.40
C MET A 46 6.28 2.10 -10.49
N LEU A 47 6.55 0.81 -10.29
CA LEU A 47 6.18 -0.25 -11.22
C LEU A 47 4.65 -0.41 -11.31
N CYS A 48 3.95 -0.35 -10.18
CA CYS A 48 2.50 -0.45 -10.11
C CYS A 48 1.81 0.67 -10.89
N LEU A 49 2.27 1.92 -10.73
CA LEU A 49 1.76 3.06 -11.50
C LEU A 49 2.06 2.91 -13.00
N LYS A 50 3.26 2.47 -13.35
CA LYS A 50 3.68 2.24 -14.75
C LYS A 50 2.82 1.18 -15.43
N GLU A 51 2.42 0.14 -14.71
CA GLU A 51 1.62 -0.97 -15.22
C GLU A 51 0.11 -0.77 -15.01
N ASP A 52 -0.33 0.42 -14.58
CA ASP A 52 -1.73 0.74 -14.26
C ASP A 52 -2.41 -0.34 -13.43
N PHE A 53 -1.75 -0.75 -12.33
CA PHE A 53 -2.25 -1.73 -11.36
C PHE A 53 -2.54 -3.12 -11.94
N LYS A 54 -2.09 -3.44 -13.17
CA LYS A 54 -2.45 -4.66 -13.91
C LYS A 54 -2.33 -5.95 -13.09
N TYR A 55 -1.27 -6.07 -12.28
CA TYR A 55 -0.98 -7.29 -11.52
C TYR A 55 -1.25 -7.14 -10.01
N PHE A 56 -2.00 -6.11 -9.59
CA PHE A 56 -2.20 -5.81 -8.18
C PHE A 56 -3.04 -6.91 -7.51
N CYS A 57 -4.08 -7.36 -8.20
CA CYS A 57 -5.02 -8.38 -7.75
C CYS A 57 -4.91 -9.69 -8.55
N ASP A 58 -3.80 -9.90 -9.28
CA ASP A 58 -3.57 -11.11 -10.05
C ASP A 58 -3.14 -12.26 -9.13
N LEU A 59 -3.90 -13.36 -9.16
CA LEU A 59 -3.68 -14.54 -8.33
C LEU A 59 -2.29 -15.16 -8.50
N THR A 60 -1.67 -15.00 -9.66
CA THR A 60 -0.31 -15.49 -9.92
C THR A 60 0.72 -14.82 -9.01
N TYR A 61 0.43 -13.59 -8.59
CA TYR A 61 1.32 -12.78 -7.77
C TYR A 61 0.86 -12.64 -6.33
N LEU A 62 -0.30 -13.20 -5.93
CA LEU A 62 -0.79 -13.18 -4.55
C LEU A 62 -0.43 -14.46 -3.81
N LYS A 63 0.22 -14.32 -2.66
CA LYS A 63 0.61 -15.43 -1.78
C LYS A 63 0.31 -15.10 -0.33
N VAL A 64 0.09 -16.14 0.49
CA VAL A 64 0.18 -16.03 1.95
C VAL A 64 1.57 -16.52 2.35
N VAL A 65 2.35 -15.67 3.00
CA VAL A 65 3.74 -15.95 3.40
C VAL A 65 3.95 -15.67 4.89
N PRO A 66 4.77 -16.46 5.60
CA PRO A 66 5.09 -16.18 7.00
C PRO A 66 6.16 -15.09 7.10
N PHE A 67 6.06 -14.18 8.07
CA PHE A 67 7.16 -13.26 8.34
C PHE A 67 8.42 -14.04 8.76
N PRO A 68 9.57 -13.77 8.12
CA PRO A 68 10.81 -14.54 8.32
C PRO A 68 11.50 -14.25 9.67
N PHE A 69 11.19 -13.11 10.29
CA PHE A 69 11.72 -12.65 11.57
C PHE A 69 10.68 -11.78 12.29
N SER A 70 10.87 -11.56 13.59
CA SER A 70 10.09 -10.59 14.37
C SER A 70 10.69 -9.19 14.23
N GLY A 71 9.85 -8.16 14.24
CA GLY A 71 10.28 -6.76 14.18
C GLY A 71 9.09 -5.81 14.28
N GLY A 72 9.26 -4.67 14.96
CA GLY A 72 8.18 -3.71 15.18
C GLY A 72 6.92 -4.36 15.77
N VAL A 73 5.87 -4.45 14.95
CA VAL A 73 4.53 -4.94 15.33
C VAL A 73 4.21 -6.37 14.86
N PHE A 74 5.16 -7.08 14.25
CA PHE A 74 4.94 -8.44 13.72
C PHE A 74 5.92 -9.45 14.31
N ASN A 75 5.47 -10.70 14.44
CA ASN A 75 6.27 -11.81 14.94
C ASN A 75 6.66 -12.77 13.81
N LYS A 76 7.81 -13.43 13.98
CA LYS A 76 8.23 -14.52 13.11
C LYS A 76 7.12 -15.58 13.05
N GLY A 77 6.71 -15.94 11.85
CA GLY A 77 5.68 -16.96 11.61
C GLY A 77 4.26 -16.41 11.45
N ASP A 78 3.99 -15.16 11.82
CA ASP A 78 2.71 -14.51 11.50
C ASP A 78 2.54 -14.46 9.97
N LEU A 79 1.32 -14.68 9.50
CA LEU A 79 1.03 -14.82 8.06
C LEU A 79 0.62 -13.49 7.44
N ALA A 80 1.14 -13.23 6.24
CA ALA A 80 0.87 -12.03 5.47
C ALA A 80 0.43 -12.34 4.03
N ILE A 81 -0.56 -11.61 3.52
CA ILE A 81 -0.86 -11.54 2.09
C ILE A 81 0.23 -10.68 1.45
N TYR A 82 0.86 -11.21 0.41
CA TYR A 82 2.02 -10.65 -0.26
C TYR A 82 1.81 -10.64 -1.78
N ASN A 83 2.03 -9.48 -2.41
CA ASN A 83 2.07 -9.35 -3.86
C ASN A 83 3.53 -9.44 -4.33
N THR A 84 3.90 -10.54 -4.98
CA THR A 84 5.28 -10.81 -5.45
C THR A 84 5.70 -9.95 -6.65
N ARG A 85 4.75 -9.36 -7.40
CA ARG A 85 5.07 -8.49 -8.54
C ARG A 85 5.58 -7.13 -8.09
N TYR A 86 4.92 -6.54 -7.10
CA TYR A 86 5.22 -5.21 -6.59
C TYR A 86 5.94 -5.23 -5.24
N ASN A 87 6.14 -6.40 -4.65
CA ASN A 87 6.71 -6.60 -3.32
C ASN A 87 5.92 -5.81 -2.25
N PHE A 88 4.58 -5.94 -2.27
CA PHE A 88 3.68 -5.28 -1.31
C PHE A 88 3.16 -6.27 -0.28
N ILE A 89 3.02 -5.83 0.96
CA ILE A 89 2.50 -6.65 2.06
C ILE A 89 1.21 -6.01 2.58
N PHE A 90 0.12 -6.76 2.59
CA PHE A 90 -1.21 -6.28 3.00
C PHE A 90 -1.50 -6.67 4.44
N ASN A 91 -0.67 -6.12 5.32
CA ASN A 91 -0.50 -6.58 6.68
C ASN A 91 -1.79 -6.41 7.53
N HIS A 92 -2.58 -5.35 7.28
CA HIS A 92 -3.89 -5.16 7.92
C HIS A 92 -4.97 -6.14 7.43
N GLU A 93 -4.89 -6.58 6.17
CA GLU A 93 -5.79 -7.55 5.55
C GLU A 93 -5.35 -9.01 5.74
N SER A 94 -4.27 -9.25 6.47
CA SER A 94 -3.66 -10.57 6.61
C SER A 94 -4.15 -11.33 7.85
N PRO A 95 -3.98 -12.67 7.91
CA PRO A 95 -4.33 -13.52 9.06
C PRO A 95 -3.42 -13.35 10.30
N TYR A 96 -3.15 -12.10 10.67
CA TYR A 96 -2.48 -11.69 11.90
C TYR A 96 -2.99 -10.32 12.38
N GLY A 97 -3.53 -9.50 11.47
CA GLY A 97 -4.11 -8.21 11.82
C GLY A 97 -5.41 -8.35 12.61
N ASN A 98 -5.71 -7.36 13.44
CA ASN A 98 -6.94 -7.34 14.26
C ASN A 98 -8.16 -6.75 13.52
N LEU A 99 -7.98 -6.31 12.27
CA LEU A 99 -9.00 -5.56 11.53
C LEU A 99 -10.27 -6.39 11.29
N TYR A 100 -10.17 -7.72 11.23
CA TYR A 100 -11.34 -8.60 11.12
C TYR A 100 -12.30 -8.48 12.32
N SER A 101 -11.74 -8.30 13.52
CA SER A 101 -12.53 -8.14 14.75
C SER A 101 -13.11 -6.74 14.84
N GLU A 102 -12.37 -5.73 14.42
CA GLU A 102 -12.80 -4.32 14.45
C GLU A 102 -13.89 -4.02 13.42
N GLU A 103 -13.77 -4.57 12.21
CA GLU A 103 -14.74 -4.38 11.12
C GLU A 103 -15.84 -5.47 11.09
N GLY A 104 -15.82 -6.44 11.99
CA GLY A 104 -16.86 -7.47 12.11
C GLY A 104 -16.97 -8.39 10.88
N TRP A 105 -15.83 -8.80 10.32
CA TRP A 105 -15.79 -9.57 9.08
C TRP A 105 -16.34 -10.98 9.24
N SER A 106 -17.29 -11.36 8.38
CA SER A 106 -17.97 -12.66 8.47
C SER A 106 -17.06 -13.89 8.30
N GLY A 107 -15.88 -13.72 7.69
CA GLY A 107 -14.87 -14.78 7.48
C GLY A 107 -13.79 -14.80 8.58
N GLY A 108 -13.97 -14.00 9.63
CA GLY A 108 -12.99 -13.87 10.71
C GLY A 108 -11.60 -13.52 10.20
N ILE A 109 -10.57 -14.10 10.82
CA ILE A 109 -9.15 -13.85 10.53
C ILE A 109 -8.75 -14.23 9.09
N ASN A 110 -9.49 -15.12 8.42
CA ASN A 110 -9.20 -15.60 7.06
C ASN A 110 -10.06 -14.92 5.99
N HIS A 111 -10.81 -13.88 6.34
CA HIS A 111 -11.76 -13.19 5.44
C HIS A 111 -11.17 -12.86 4.05
N PHE A 112 -9.88 -12.51 3.98
CA PHE A 112 -9.21 -12.12 2.75
C PHE A 112 -8.34 -13.21 2.11
N THR A 113 -8.16 -14.36 2.76
CA THR A 113 -7.37 -15.48 2.22
C THR A 113 -8.23 -16.63 1.70
N GLU A 114 -9.49 -16.70 2.11
CA GLU A 114 -10.46 -17.68 1.62
C GLU A 114 -10.81 -17.49 0.13
N ASN A 115 -11.27 -18.57 -0.51
CA ASN A 115 -11.77 -18.59 -1.89
C ASN A 115 -10.84 -17.92 -2.91
N ASN A 116 -9.54 -18.23 -2.85
CA ASN A 116 -8.53 -17.61 -3.71
C ASN A 116 -8.57 -16.08 -3.64
N PHE A 117 -8.53 -15.51 -2.43
CA PHE A 117 -8.45 -14.06 -2.23
C PHE A 117 -9.63 -13.26 -2.80
N GLU A 118 -10.81 -13.87 -3.04
CA GLU A 118 -11.95 -13.22 -3.71
C GLU A 118 -12.31 -11.86 -3.10
N ARG A 119 -12.46 -11.80 -1.76
CA ARG A 119 -12.82 -10.56 -1.05
C ARG A 119 -11.71 -9.54 -1.04
N PHE A 120 -10.46 -10.00 -1.10
CA PHE A 120 -9.29 -9.12 -1.16
C PHE A 120 -9.27 -8.43 -2.52
N ILE A 121 -9.45 -9.21 -3.59
CA ILE A 121 -9.54 -8.73 -4.97
C ILE A 121 -10.70 -7.73 -5.11
N GLU A 122 -11.88 -8.05 -4.58
CA GLU A 122 -13.03 -7.13 -4.60
C GLU A 122 -12.70 -5.79 -3.94
N ARG A 123 -12.15 -5.82 -2.72
CA ARG A 123 -11.79 -4.61 -1.97
C ARG A 123 -10.76 -3.77 -2.72
N TYR A 124 -9.72 -4.39 -3.26
CA TYR A 124 -8.63 -3.67 -3.90
C TYR A 124 -8.96 -3.18 -5.30
N ASN A 125 -9.77 -3.90 -6.09
CA ASN A 125 -10.32 -3.37 -7.34
C ASN A 125 -11.12 -2.08 -7.09
N LYS A 126 -12.00 -2.07 -6.08
CA LYS A 126 -12.72 -0.86 -5.69
C LYS A 126 -11.78 0.29 -5.28
N ARG A 127 -10.72 0.00 -4.54
CA ARG A 127 -9.72 1.00 -4.16
C ARG A 127 -8.96 1.56 -5.36
N ILE A 128 -8.60 0.71 -6.32
CA ILE A 128 -7.94 1.12 -7.57
C ILE A 128 -8.87 2.02 -8.38
N ASP A 129 -10.15 1.67 -8.48
CA ASP A 129 -11.14 2.50 -9.17
C ASP A 129 -11.32 3.86 -8.46
N ASN A 130 -11.36 3.89 -7.13
CA ASN A 130 -11.38 5.14 -6.37
C ASN A 130 -10.16 6.02 -6.70
N PHE A 131 -8.96 5.43 -6.73
CA PHE A 131 -7.73 6.14 -7.09
C PHE A 131 -7.84 6.72 -8.51
N ARG A 132 -8.26 5.92 -9.49
CA ARG A 132 -8.47 6.36 -10.88
C ARG A 132 -9.52 7.47 -10.98
N ASN A 133 -10.58 7.41 -10.20
CA ASN A 133 -11.61 8.46 -10.16
C ASN A 133 -11.02 9.76 -9.60
N TYR A 134 -10.24 9.70 -8.53
CA TYR A 134 -9.55 10.89 -8.04
C TYR A 134 -8.60 11.49 -9.08
N MET A 135 -7.85 10.67 -9.83
CA MET A 135 -6.99 11.16 -10.92
C MET A 135 -7.74 11.92 -12.01
N LYS A 136 -9.01 11.59 -12.25
CA LYS A 136 -9.85 12.21 -13.29
C LYS A 136 -10.61 13.43 -12.79
N GLU A 137 -11.11 13.39 -11.56
CA GLU A 137 -12.08 14.35 -11.03
C GLU A 137 -11.44 15.47 -10.21
N SER A 138 -10.23 15.25 -9.69
CA SER A 138 -9.55 16.23 -8.84
C SER A 138 -8.93 17.34 -9.68
N SER A 139 -9.08 18.59 -9.22
CA SER A 139 -8.45 19.75 -9.86
C SER A 139 -6.97 19.90 -9.46
N LYS A 140 -6.60 19.33 -8.31
CA LYS A 140 -5.23 19.20 -7.83
C LYS A 140 -5.15 17.98 -6.90
N ILE A 141 -4.07 17.21 -7.01
CA ILE A 141 -3.77 16.11 -6.09
C ILE A 141 -2.50 16.39 -5.30
N THR A 142 -2.54 16.19 -3.98
CA THR A 142 -1.33 16.15 -3.15
C THR A 142 -1.04 14.70 -2.81
N PHE A 143 -0.01 14.13 -3.42
CA PHE A 143 0.45 12.79 -3.08
C PHE A 143 1.27 12.83 -1.80
N ILE A 144 0.99 11.93 -0.87
CA ILE A 144 1.66 11.85 0.42
C ILE A 144 2.45 10.55 0.50
N ILE A 145 3.74 10.64 0.82
CA ILE A 145 4.62 9.48 0.96
C ILE A 145 5.58 9.67 2.13
N SER A 146 5.75 8.63 2.95
CA SER A 146 6.82 8.55 3.95
C SER A 146 8.02 7.79 3.38
N LYS A 147 9.22 8.29 3.65
CA LYS A 147 10.50 7.71 3.19
C LYS A 147 11.66 8.20 4.06
N MET A 148 12.85 7.60 3.89
CA MET A 148 14.08 7.98 4.62
C MET A 148 14.80 9.19 4.03
N ASP A 149 14.43 9.57 2.82
CA ASP A 149 14.89 10.77 2.13
C ASP A 149 13.69 11.60 1.68
N PHE A 150 13.99 12.78 1.14
CA PHE A 150 12.98 13.66 0.53
C PHE A 150 13.01 13.58 -1.01
N GLU A 151 13.83 12.70 -1.58
CA GLU A 151 14.03 12.62 -3.03
C GLU A 151 12.84 11.93 -3.69
N VAL A 152 12.10 12.68 -4.49
CA VAL A 152 10.88 12.22 -5.18
C VAL A 152 10.90 12.52 -6.67
N THR A 153 12.06 12.88 -7.22
CA THR A 153 12.20 13.27 -8.63
C THR A 153 11.75 12.16 -9.58
N GLU A 154 12.18 10.92 -9.33
CA GLU A 154 11.76 9.78 -10.15
C GLU A 154 10.25 9.54 -10.08
N LEU A 155 9.67 9.57 -8.87
CA LEU A 155 8.24 9.41 -8.66
C LEU A 155 7.43 10.51 -9.34
N LYS A 156 7.89 11.75 -9.26
CA LYS A 156 7.29 12.87 -10.00
C LYS A 156 7.31 12.61 -11.50
N ASN A 157 8.43 12.16 -12.04
CA ASN A 157 8.55 11.85 -13.47
C ASN A 157 7.62 10.69 -13.86
N GLN A 158 7.53 9.64 -13.05
CA GLN A 158 6.64 8.50 -13.31
C GLN A 158 5.17 8.90 -13.29
N ILE A 159 4.73 9.70 -12.30
CA ILE A 159 3.36 10.21 -12.24
C ILE A 159 3.07 11.10 -13.46
N THR A 160 4.02 11.97 -13.84
CA THR A 160 3.89 12.84 -15.03
C THR A 160 3.75 12.01 -16.31
N ASN A 161 4.51 10.93 -16.44
CA ASN A 161 4.45 10.05 -17.61
C ASN A 161 3.12 9.27 -17.66
N CYS A 162 2.62 8.79 -16.53
CA CYS A 162 1.35 8.04 -16.47
C CYS A 162 0.13 8.96 -16.57
N TYR A 163 0.21 10.18 -16.04
CA TYR A 163 -0.89 11.14 -15.94
C TYR A 163 -0.43 12.54 -16.38
N PRO A 164 -0.15 12.77 -17.67
CA PRO A 164 0.51 14.00 -18.16
C PRO A 164 -0.31 15.27 -18.00
N HIS A 165 -1.62 15.15 -17.75
CA HIS A 165 -2.52 16.28 -17.54
C HIS A 165 -2.82 16.55 -16.06
N LEU A 166 -2.29 15.71 -15.15
CA LEU A 166 -2.59 15.82 -13.74
C LEU A 166 -1.85 17.02 -13.14
N ASN A 167 -2.60 17.91 -12.50
CA ASN A 167 -2.03 18.93 -11.62
C ASN A 167 -1.76 18.30 -10.24
N PHE A 168 -0.50 18.13 -9.87
CA PHE A 168 -0.16 17.51 -8.59
C PHE A 168 1.10 18.08 -7.94
N GLU A 169 1.22 17.81 -6.65
CA GLU A 169 2.44 17.95 -5.88
C GLU A 169 2.69 16.68 -5.05
N ILE A 170 3.92 16.50 -4.58
CA ILE A 170 4.30 15.40 -3.69
C ILE A 170 4.77 15.99 -2.38
N TYR A 171 4.07 15.64 -1.30
CA TYR A 171 4.50 15.88 0.07
C TYR A 171 5.24 14.64 0.60
N SER A 172 6.56 14.75 0.67
CA SER A 172 7.43 13.74 1.26
C SER A 172 7.79 14.12 2.69
N TYR A 173 7.75 13.17 3.60
CA TYR A 173 8.14 13.40 4.99
C TYR A 173 8.91 12.20 5.56
N LEU A 174 9.76 12.48 6.55
CA LEU A 174 10.40 11.46 7.35
C LEU A 174 9.39 10.92 8.35
N THR A 175 9.21 9.60 8.39
CA THR A 175 8.34 8.98 9.39
C THR A 175 8.88 9.21 10.81
N GLU A 176 7.98 9.48 11.76
CA GLU A 176 8.31 9.55 13.20
C GLU A 176 8.37 8.15 13.84
N GLU A 177 7.99 7.09 13.12
CA GLU A 177 8.26 5.72 13.55
C GLU A 177 9.74 5.58 13.91
N THR A 178 10.02 4.92 15.05
CA THR A 178 11.39 4.65 15.46
C THR A 178 12.13 4.01 14.28
N GLY A 179 13.40 4.37 14.08
CA GLY A 179 14.19 3.82 12.98
C GLY A 179 14.16 2.29 12.92
N GLU A 180 13.84 1.62 14.03
CA GLU A 180 13.62 0.17 14.14
C GLU A 180 12.42 -0.35 13.34
N VAL A 181 11.26 0.32 13.36
CA VAL A 181 10.06 -0.13 12.62
C VAL A 181 10.29 0.05 11.12
N PHE A 182 10.79 1.22 10.71
CA PHE A 182 11.17 1.46 9.33
C PHE A 182 12.19 0.41 8.85
N TYR A 183 13.26 0.20 9.61
CA TYR A 183 14.31 -0.77 9.28
C TYR A 183 13.77 -2.20 9.20
N SER A 184 12.82 -2.55 10.06
CA SER A 184 12.15 -3.86 10.02
C SER A 184 11.36 -4.04 8.72
N TYR A 185 10.62 -3.03 8.26
CA TYR A 185 9.91 -3.07 6.98
C TYR A 185 10.86 -3.12 5.78
N ASP A 186 11.89 -2.26 5.75
CA ASP A 186 12.89 -2.27 4.67
C ASP A 186 13.62 -3.62 4.58
N LYS A 187 14.06 -4.16 5.72
CA LYS A 187 14.67 -5.50 5.79
C LYS A 187 13.73 -6.59 5.29
N LEU A 188 12.43 -6.46 5.59
CA LEU A 188 11.42 -7.43 5.19
C LEU A 188 11.19 -7.40 3.67
N MET A 189 11.04 -6.20 3.10
CA MET A 189 10.90 -6.02 1.66
C MET A 189 12.15 -6.51 0.91
N LYS A 190 13.35 -6.26 1.44
CA LYS A 190 14.61 -6.79 0.88
C LYS A 190 14.69 -8.31 0.97
N TYR A 191 14.23 -8.90 2.07
CA TYR A 191 14.22 -10.35 2.23
C TYR A 191 13.37 -11.01 1.14
N TYR A 192 12.13 -10.57 0.94
CA TYR A 192 11.28 -11.19 -0.07
C TYR A 192 11.78 -10.95 -1.49
N ASN A 193 12.25 -9.75 -1.81
CA ASN A 193 12.82 -9.45 -3.13
C ASN A 193 14.02 -10.37 -3.47
N ASN A 194 14.87 -10.67 -2.49
CA ASN A 194 16.03 -11.55 -2.72
C ASN A 194 15.65 -13.05 -2.80
N ASN A 195 14.61 -13.48 -2.09
CA ASN A 195 14.21 -14.89 -2.05
C ASN A 195 13.21 -15.28 -3.15
N ASP A 196 12.40 -14.35 -3.67
CA ASP A 196 11.53 -14.62 -4.81
C ASP A 196 12.34 -14.95 -6.08
N ASN A 197 13.55 -14.39 -6.22
CA ASN A 197 14.48 -14.72 -7.30
C ASN A 197 15.08 -16.15 -7.23
N ILE A 198 14.87 -16.86 -6.11
CA ILE A 198 15.41 -18.22 -5.91
C ILE A 198 14.35 -19.29 -6.27
N VAL A 199 13.06 -18.93 -6.27
CA VAL A 199 11.94 -19.88 -6.49
C VAL A 199 11.45 -19.87 -7.95
N SER A 200 12.03 -19.02 -8.82
CA SER A 200 11.68 -18.92 -10.24
C SER A 200 12.72 -19.55 -11.20
N MET A 201 13.55 -20.49 -10.73
CA MET A 201 14.43 -21.32 -11.57
C MET A 201 13.93 -22.75 -11.68
#